data_AF-A0A0F8XPP5-F1
#
_entry.id   AF-A0A0F8XPP5-F1
#
_cell.length_a   1.000
_cell.length_b   1.000
_cell.length_c   1.000
_cell.angle_alpha   90.00
_cell.angle_beta   90.00
_cell.angle_gamma   90.00
#
_symmetry.space_group_name_H-M   'P 1'
#
loop_
_entity.id
_entity.type
_entity.pdbx_description
1 polymer ?
#
loop_
_entity_poly.entity_id
_entity_poly.type
_entity_poly.pdbx_seq_one_letter_code
_entity_poly.pdbx_strand_id
1 'polypeptide(L)'
;ANLRGANLRGANLRGADLGDADLGGANLGDADLRGANLRDANLGGANLRDADLGDANLRDANLGCATLGCANLGDAEAHAGNAGPGTSSITIAGTALGGTLAQTKGLRDELVALAALPGIIIPITWTGDPTVDGYYRLTAATFDVRALHDKGFIPFSVAADRVGSEGGVIFRSKLVGTVAQNDHGVDAAESAPFHAPPIGHYGYNPGVTVPGFVARTGADGAIRVYRDVSFTVDPWWSVPAGSYYSGGAQVTVESVVRAGVHAPNKPNDWELTNGLVRVSPNGTGGRIDVEHHDGTVYETAKVWRIQSGGTDVGQWDAVAILRNDPEEATLRLTRDVSTGGELTLDLSLRRGSRFVTGYLIRHAAA
;
A
#
# COMPACT_ATOMS: atom_id res chain seq x y z
N ALA A 1 -9.42 4.89 -38.76
CA ALA A 1 -8.52 5.07 -39.94
C ALA A 1 -7.43 3.98 -39.95
N ASN A 2 -6.84 3.59 -41.10
CA ASN A 2 -5.72 2.63 -41.13
C ASN A 2 -4.39 3.36 -41.37
N LEU A 3 -3.57 3.43 -40.33
CA LEU A 3 -2.26 4.09 -40.25
C LEU A 3 -1.20 3.12 -39.73
N ARG A 4 -1.42 1.81 -39.87
CA ARG A 4 -0.52 0.77 -39.38
C ARG A 4 0.85 0.91 -40.04
N GLY A 5 1.91 0.98 -39.24
CA GLY A 5 3.29 1.17 -39.72
C GLY A 5 3.57 2.54 -40.35
N ALA A 6 2.65 3.51 -40.27
CA ALA A 6 2.83 4.83 -40.87
C ALA A 6 3.97 5.61 -40.20
N ASN A 7 4.71 6.40 -40.98
CA ASN A 7 5.71 7.31 -40.43
C ASN A 7 5.08 8.70 -40.19
N LEU A 8 4.78 8.99 -38.93
CA LEU A 8 4.15 10.21 -38.43
C LEU A 8 5.09 10.98 -37.48
N ARG A 9 6.40 10.78 -37.64
CA ARG A 9 7.40 11.40 -36.77
C ARG A 9 7.34 12.93 -36.88
N GLY A 10 7.23 13.63 -35.76
CA GLY A 10 7.14 15.10 -35.72
C GLY A 10 5.80 15.66 -36.21
N ALA A 11 4.80 14.81 -36.43
CA ALA A 11 3.50 15.25 -36.93
C ALA A 11 2.77 16.12 -35.90
N ASN A 12 2.09 17.17 -36.36
CA ASN A 12 1.14 17.92 -35.54
C ASN A 12 -0.26 17.29 -35.69
N LEU A 13 -0.67 16.57 -34.65
CA LEU A 13 -1.94 15.86 -34.49
C LEU A 13 -2.74 16.42 -33.31
N ARG A 14 -2.45 17.66 -32.89
CA ARG A 14 -3.12 18.31 -31.77
C ARG A 14 -4.63 18.41 -32.03
N GLY A 15 -5.43 17.89 -31.11
CA GLY A 15 -6.90 17.86 -31.22
C GLY A 15 -7.44 16.94 -32.32
N ALA A 16 -6.60 16.09 -32.92
CA ALA A 16 -7.02 15.21 -34.01
C ALA A 16 -8.01 14.14 -33.52
N ASP A 17 -9.01 13.83 -34.33
CA ASP A 17 -9.88 12.69 -34.09
C ASP A 17 -9.30 11.43 -34.75
N LEU A 18 -8.73 10.58 -33.93
CA LEU A 18 -8.09 9.30 -34.26
C LEU A 18 -8.81 8.13 -33.57
N GLY A 19 -10.08 8.32 -33.19
CA GLY A 19 -10.90 7.26 -32.62
C GLY A 19 -10.97 6.04 -33.56
N ASP A 20 -10.91 4.84 -33.00
CA ASP A 20 -10.93 3.56 -33.73
C ASP A 20 -9.81 3.42 -34.80
N ALA A 21 -8.72 4.20 -34.72
CA ALA A 21 -7.65 4.13 -35.70
C ALA A 21 -6.70 2.95 -35.46
N ASP A 22 -6.32 2.23 -36.52
CA ASP A 22 -5.23 1.25 -36.47
C ASP A 22 -3.89 1.95 -36.72
N LEU A 23 -3.14 2.22 -35.65
CA LEU A 23 -1.79 2.80 -35.60
C LEU A 23 -0.73 1.75 -35.25
N GLY A 24 -1.03 0.46 -35.37
CA GLY A 24 -0.11 -0.59 -34.95
C GLY A 24 1.25 -0.48 -35.65
N GLY A 25 2.35 -0.43 -34.89
CA GLY A 25 3.70 -0.27 -35.46
C GLY A 25 4.01 1.11 -36.08
N ALA A 26 3.13 2.10 -35.96
CA ALA A 26 3.36 3.44 -36.52
C ALA A 26 4.50 4.16 -35.80
N ASN A 27 5.25 5.00 -36.51
CA ASN A 27 6.29 5.86 -35.95
C ASN A 27 5.75 7.26 -35.67
N LEU A 28 5.31 7.51 -34.44
CA LEU A 28 4.79 8.77 -33.90
C LEU A 28 5.84 9.55 -33.09
N GLY A 29 7.14 9.25 -33.24
CA GLY A 29 8.15 9.91 -32.42
C GLY A 29 8.16 11.42 -32.62
N ASP A 30 8.42 12.23 -31.60
CA ASP A 30 8.39 13.70 -31.65
C ASP A 30 7.02 14.33 -32.05
N ALA A 31 5.92 13.55 -32.14
CA ALA A 31 4.62 14.06 -32.59
C ALA A 31 3.88 14.87 -31.51
N ASP A 32 3.14 15.92 -31.90
CA ASP A 32 2.25 16.68 -31.01
C ASP A 32 0.83 16.10 -31.10
N LEU A 33 0.42 15.33 -30.09
CA LEU A 33 -0.89 14.67 -29.95
C LEU A 33 -1.77 15.34 -28.88
N ARG A 34 -1.45 16.57 -28.46
CA ARG A 34 -2.18 17.19 -27.34
C ARG A 34 -3.68 17.32 -27.63
N GLY A 35 -4.54 16.91 -26.70
CA GLY A 35 -5.99 16.95 -26.88
C GLY A 35 -6.54 16.02 -27.97
N ALA A 36 -5.72 15.13 -28.54
CA ALA A 36 -6.18 14.20 -29.58
C ALA A 36 -7.15 13.16 -29.00
N ASN A 37 -8.16 12.78 -29.78
CA ASN A 37 -9.05 11.66 -29.45
C ASN A 37 -8.48 10.37 -30.03
N LEU A 38 -7.89 9.52 -29.19
CA LEU A 38 -7.34 8.20 -29.54
C LEU A 38 -8.20 7.06 -28.96
N ARG A 39 -9.46 7.35 -28.62
CA ARG A 39 -10.37 6.37 -28.05
C ARG A 39 -10.48 5.13 -28.93
N ASP A 40 -10.41 3.93 -28.34
CA ASP A 40 -10.51 2.64 -29.03
C ASP A 40 -9.43 2.43 -30.14
N ALA A 41 -8.39 3.26 -30.20
CA ALA A 41 -7.34 3.17 -31.21
C ALA A 41 -6.34 2.04 -30.93
N ASN A 42 -5.87 1.35 -31.97
CA ASN A 42 -4.83 0.32 -31.87
C ASN A 42 -3.43 0.90 -32.08
N LEU A 43 -2.69 1.16 -31.00
CA LEU A 43 -1.30 1.65 -31.00
C LEU A 43 -0.28 0.51 -30.80
N GLY A 44 -0.69 -0.76 -30.95
CA GLY A 44 0.18 -1.89 -30.63
C GLY A 44 1.50 -1.88 -31.41
N GLY A 45 2.64 -1.81 -30.72
CA GLY A 45 3.97 -1.72 -31.33
C GLY A 45 4.36 -0.35 -31.89
N ALA A 46 3.53 0.70 -31.73
CA ALA A 46 3.84 2.04 -32.24
C ALA A 46 5.01 2.69 -31.48
N ASN A 47 5.83 3.49 -32.17
CA ASN A 47 6.90 4.30 -31.59
C ASN A 47 6.38 5.71 -31.25
N LEU A 48 6.09 5.99 -29.99
CA LEU A 48 5.62 7.28 -29.46
C LEU A 48 6.75 8.06 -28.76
N ARG A 49 8.02 7.74 -29.07
CA ARG A 49 9.16 8.34 -28.38
C ARG A 49 9.18 9.87 -28.53
N ASP A 50 9.27 10.63 -27.45
CA ASP A 50 9.26 12.10 -27.44
C ASP A 50 7.94 12.74 -27.96
N ALA A 51 6.85 11.97 -28.07
CA ALA A 51 5.53 12.52 -28.45
C ALA A 51 4.84 13.26 -27.29
N ASP A 52 4.09 14.32 -27.58
CA ASP A 52 3.34 15.12 -26.61
C ASP A 52 1.85 14.72 -26.59
N LEU A 53 1.41 13.96 -25.59
CA LEU A 53 0.05 13.45 -25.43
C LEU A 53 -0.77 14.26 -24.40
N GLY A 54 -0.34 15.48 -24.05
CA GLY A 54 -1.04 16.30 -23.06
C GLY A 54 -2.54 16.45 -23.36
N ASP A 55 -3.42 16.13 -22.41
CA ASP A 55 -4.90 16.14 -22.58
C ASP A 55 -5.46 15.16 -23.64
N ALA A 56 -4.67 14.20 -24.15
CA ALA A 56 -5.18 13.23 -25.12
C ALA A 56 -6.13 12.20 -24.48
N ASN A 57 -7.21 11.86 -25.18
CA ASN A 57 -8.15 10.82 -24.78
C ASN A 57 -7.68 9.45 -25.29
N LEU A 58 -7.11 8.63 -24.41
CA LEU A 58 -6.59 7.28 -24.72
C LEU A 58 -7.53 6.16 -24.24
N ARG A 59 -8.79 6.47 -23.96
CA ARG A 59 -9.77 5.51 -23.44
C ARG A 59 -9.87 4.29 -24.35
N ASP A 60 -9.71 3.10 -23.77
CA ASP A 60 -9.80 1.82 -24.50
C ASP A 60 -8.77 1.65 -25.64
N ALA A 61 -7.74 2.51 -25.73
CA ALA A 61 -6.68 2.39 -26.73
C ALA A 61 -5.72 1.23 -26.42
N ASN A 62 -5.37 0.42 -27.43
CA ASN A 62 -4.42 -0.68 -27.28
C ASN A 62 -2.97 -0.19 -27.42
N LEU A 63 -2.26 -0.04 -26.29
CA LEU A 63 -0.84 0.35 -26.23
C LEU A 63 0.13 -0.85 -26.14
N GLY A 64 -0.32 -2.08 -26.39
CA GLY A 64 0.50 -3.28 -26.26
C GLY A 64 1.82 -3.19 -27.05
N CYS A 65 2.96 -3.26 -26.37
CA CYS A 65 4.30 -3.14 -26.96
C CYS A 65 4.63 -1.78 -27.63
N ALA A 66 3.84 -0.72 -27.39
CA ALA A 66 4.19 0.63 -27.85
C ALA A 66 5.44 1.17 -27.12
N THR A 67 6.32 1.87 -27.84
CA THR A 67 7.54 2.49 -27.29
C THR A 67 7.25 3.93 -26.86
N LEU A 68 7.10 4.19 -25.56
CA LEU A 68 6.72 5.49 -24.97
C LEU A 68 7.90 6.31 -24.43
N GLY A 69 9.14 6.05 -24.86
CA GLY A 69 10.32 6.75 -24.30
C GLY A 69 10.18 8.28 -24.38
N CYS A 70 10.16 8.97 -23.24
CA CYS A 70 9.95 10.43 -23.16
C CYS A 70 8.58 10.97 -23.61
N ALA A 71 7.57 10.12 -23.83
CA ALA A 71 6.23 10.60 -24.19
C ALA A 71 5.64 11.41 -23.02
N ASN A 72 5.17 12.63 -23.28
CA ASN A 72 4.56 13.50 -22.27
C ASN A 72 3.08 13.09 -22.08
N LEU A 73 2.77 12.40 -20.97
CA LEU A 73 1.42 11.91 -20.65
C LEU A 73 0.62 12.85 -19.74
N GLY A 74 0.98 14.14 -19.66
CA GLY A 74 0.29 15.11 -18.81
C GLY A 74 -1.23 15.06 -18.98
N ASP A 75 -1.97 14.77 -17.91
CA ASP A 75 -3.43 14.64 -17.88
C ASP A 75 -4.05 13.73 -18.98
N ALA A 76 -3.27 12.83 -19.58
CA ALA A 76 -3.78 11.91 -20.59
C ALA A 76 -4.74 10.89 -19.96
N GLU A 77 -5.98 10.84 -20.44
CA GLU A 77 -7.01 9.92 -19.94
C GLU A 77 -6.79 8.50 -20.47
N ALA A 78 -5.82 7.78 -19.91
CA ALA A 78 -5.61 6.36 -20.18
C ALA A 78 -6.50 5.49 -19.27
N HIS A 79 -7.71 5.18 -19.72
CA HIS A 79 -8.52 4.13 -19.08
C HIS A 79 -8.09 2.76 -19.61
N ALA A 80 -7.97 1.78 -18.70
CA ALA A 80 -7.72 0.40 -19.03
C ALA A 80 -8.81 -0.13 -19.96
N GLY A 81 -8.42 -0.65 -21.12
CA GLY A 81 -9.32 -1.31 -22.04
C GLY A 81 -10.07 -2.46 -21.37
N ASN A 82 -11.40 -2.47 -21.55
CA ASN A 82 -12.33 -3.56 -21.21
C ASN A 82 -12.38 -4.01 -19.73
N ALA A 83 -13.10 -3.25 -18.91
CA ALA A 83 -13.81 -3.80 -17.75
C ALA A 83 -15.25 -4.21 -18.14
N GLY A 84 -15.36 -5.23 -18.99
CA GLY A 84 -16.62 -5.97 -19.15
C GLY A 84 -16.71 -7.06 -18.06
N PRO A 85 -17.91 -7.55 -17.71
CA PRO A 85 -18.08 -8.59 -16.70
C PRO A 85 -17.47 -9.89 -17.21
N GLY A 86 -16.20 -10.14 -16.91
CA GLY A 86 -15.51 -11.38 -17.26
C GLY A 86 -14.00 -11.30 -17.58
N THR A 87 -13.39 -10.13 -17.78
CA THR A 87 -11.94 -10.04 -18.01
C THR A 87 -11.20 -9.67 -16.71
N SER A 88 -10.41 -10.64 -16.24
CA SER A 88 -9.96 -10.78 -14.85
C SER A 88 -8.59 -10.18 -14.54
N SER A 89 -7.98 -9.40 -15.44
CA SER A 89 -6.59 -8.92 -15.30
C SER A 89 -6.46 -7.48 -15.78
N ILE A 90 -5.81 -6.64 -14.97
CA ILE A 90 -5.47 -5.26 -15.27
C ILE A 90 -3.94 -5.10 -15.33
N THR A 91 -3.47 -4.14 -16.11
CA THR A 91 -2.09 -3.66 -16.06
C THR A 91 -2.12 -2.16 -15.85
N ILE A 92 -1.53 -1.71 -14.75
CA ILE A 92 -1.32 -0.29 -14.45
C ILE A 92 0.14 0.02 -14.76
N ALA A 93 0.39 0.98 -15.62
CA ALA A 93 1.74 1.42 -15.94
C ALA A 93 1.82 2.95 -15.88
N GLY A 94 3.00 3.45 -15.52
CA GLY A 94 3.22 4.88 -15.39
C GLY A 94 4.67 5.21 -15.09
N THR A 95 4.91 6.49 -14.79
CA THR A 95 6.23 6.99 -14.38
C THR A 95 6.14 7.58 -12.99
N ALA A 96 6.98 7.08 -12.08
CA ALA A 96 7.15 7.67 -10.76
C ALA A 96 8.22 8.77 -10.80
N LEU A 97 8.00 9.87 -10.07
CA LEU A 97 9.05 10.85 -9.81
C LEU A 97 10.10 10.19 -8.90
N GLY A 98 11.34 10.12 -9.37
CA GLY A 98 12.45 9.56 -8.62
C GLY A 98 12.93 10.55 -7.55
N GLY A 99 13.05 10.03 -6.33
CA GLY A 99 13.80 10.69 -5.26
C GLY A 99 15.30 10.42 -5.40
N THR A 100 15.97 10.17 -4.28
CA THR A 100 17.36 9.70 -4.31
C THR A 100 17.46 8.28 -4.89
N LEU A 101 18.62 7.92 -5.46
CA LEU A 101 18.87 6.56 -5.97
C LEU A 101 18.61 5.47 -4.92
N ALA A 102 18.86 5.76 -3.63
CA ALA A 102 18.60 4.85 -2.53
C ALA A 102 17.08 4.63 -2.32
N GLN A 103 16.29 5.71 -2.30
CA GLN A 103 14.84 5.65 -2.18
C GLN A 103 14.20 4.93 -3.37
N THR A 104 14.67 5.22 -4.57
CA THR A 104 14.27 4.54 -5.81
C THR A 104 14.51 3.03 -5.75
N LYS A 105 15.68 2.59 -5.28
CA LYS A 105 15.98 1.16 -5.12
C LYS A 105 15.10 0.52 -4.04
N GLY A 106 14.87 1.22 -2.94
CA GLY A 106 13.94 0.79 -1.89
C GLY A 106 12.53 0.55 -2.41
N LEU A 107 11.97 1.49 -3.17
CA LEU A 107 10.63 1.35 -3.77
C LEU A 107 10.54 0.18 -4.76
N ARG A 108 11.57 -0.02 -5.59
CA ARG A 108 11.65 -1.19 -6.47
C ARG A 108 11.62 -2.48 -5.66
N ASP A 109 12.47 -2.57 -4.65
CA ASP A 109 12.61 -3.79 -3.85
C ASP A 109 11.33 -4.09 -3.07
N GLU A 110 10.67 -3.06 -2.55
CA GLU A 110 9.34 -3.14 -1.92
C GLU A 110 8.27 -3.65 -2.89
N LEU A 111 8.16 -3.03 -4.07
CA LEU A 111 7.16 -3.40 -5.07
C LEU A 111 7.36 -4.83 -5.61
N VAL A 112 8.61 -5.21 -5.87
CA VAL A 112 8.96 -6.57 -6.31
C VAL A 112 8.72 -7.59 -5.18
N ALA A 113 9.07 -7.27 -3.94
CA ALA A 113 8.79 -8.13 -2.80
C ALA A 113 7.28 -8.35 -2.61
N LEU A 114 6.48 -7.29 -2.76
CA LEU A 114 5.02 -7.38 -2.69
C LEU A 114 4.44 -8.27 -3.79
N ALA A 115 4.92 -8.14 -5.04
CA ALA A 115 4.46 -8.99 -6.14
C ALA A 115 4.92 -10.46 -6.00
N ALA A 116 6.03 -10.71 -5.32
CA ALA A 116 6.53 -12.06 -5.07
C ALA A 116 5.79 -12.78 -3.94
N LEU A 117 5.01 -12.05 -3.11
CA LEU A 117 4.25 -12.63 -2.03
C LEU A 117 2.96 -13.29 -2.59
N PRO A 118 2.79 -14.61 -2.44
CA PRO A 118 1.68 -15.32 -3.05
C PRO A 118 0.34 -14.86 -2.46
N GLY A 119 -0.56 -14.39 -3.32
CA GLY A 119 -1.94 -14.12 -2.95
C GLY A 119 -2.19 -12.82 -2.19
N ILE A 120 -1.28 -11.83 -2.25
CA ILE A 120 -1.57 -10.49 -1.75
C ILE A 120 -2.74 -9.90 -2.53
N ILE A 121 -3.78 -9.50 -1.80
CA ILE A 121 -4.92 -8.75 -2.31
C ILE A 121 -4.70 -7.28 -1.94
N ILE A 122 -4.71 -6.40 -2.93
CA ILE A 122 -4.69 -4.94 -2.75
C ILE A 122 -6.02 -4.33 -3.17
N PRO A 123 -6.55 -3.34 -2.45
CA PRO A 123 -7.61 -2.49 -2.97
C PRO A 123 -7.03 -1.56 -4.04
N ILE A 124 -7.75 -1.38 -5.14
CA ILE A 124 -7.46 -0.36 -6.14
C ILE A 124 -8.74 0.44 -6.34
N THR A 125 -8.60 1.76 -6.22
CA THR A 125 -9.67 2.73 -6.45
C THR A 125 -9.27 3.67 -7.58
N TRP A 126 -10.22 4.01 -8.44
CA TRP A 126 -9.99 4.84 -9.61
C TRP A 126 -10.68 6.18 -9.47
N THR A 127 -9.94 7.25 -9.74
CA THR A 127 -10.53 8.58 -9.80
C THR A 127 -11.28 8.72 -11.12
N GLY A 128 -12.61 8.87 -11.08
CA GLY A 128 -13.45 9.13 -12.24
C GLY A 128 -14.33 7.95 -12.69
N ASP A 129 -14.02 6.72 -12.28
CA ASP A 129 -14.86 5.56 -12.54
C ASP A 129 -14.90 4.59 -11.34
N PRO A 130 -15.88 4.73 -10.43
CA PRO A 130 -16.00 3.87 -9.27
C PRO A 130 -16.46 2.44 -9.62
N THR A 131 -16.85 2.15 -10.87
CA THR A 131 -17.31 0.80 -11.25
C THR A 131 -16.16 -0.20 -11.37
N VAL A 132 -14.93 0.30 -11.58
CA VAL A 132 -13.69 -0.49 -11.63
C VAL A 132 -12.98 -0.58 -10.28
N ASP A 133 -13.51 0.08 -9.25
CA ASP A 133 -13.04 -0.11 -7.88
C ASP A 133 -13.16 -1.58 -7.49
N GLY A 134 -12.14 -2.06 -6.78
CA GLY A 134 -12.16 -3.45 -6.38
C GLY A 134 -10.87 -3.93 -5.77
N TYR A 135 -10.85 -5.25 -5.60
CA TYR A 135 -9.72 -5.95 -5.04
C TYR A 135 -9.00 -6.69 -6.14
N TYR A 136 -7.68 -6.63 -6.08
CA TYR A 136 -6.82 -7.17 -7.11
C TYR A 136 -5.68 -7.96 -6.47
N ARG A 137 -5.39 -9.12 -7.04
CA ARG A 137 -4.23 -9.92 -6.70
C ARG A 137 -3.07 -9.50 -7.58
N LEU A 138 -1.99 -9.04 -6.99
CA LEU A 138 -0.78 -8.73 -7.75
C LEU A 138 -0.23 -10.01 -8.41
N THR A 139 0.02 -9.95 -9.72
CA THR A 139 0.58 -11.08 -10.50
C THR A 139 1.98 -10.80 -11.00
N ALA A 140 2.29 -9.54 -11.30
CA ALA A 140 3.63 -9.10 -11.63
C ALA A 140 3.82 -7.63 -11.26
N ALA A 141 5.05 -7.25 -10.94
CA ALA A 141 5.43 -5.86 -10.88
C ALA A 141 6.84 -5.67 -11.43
N THR A 142 7.02 -4.59 -12.17
CA THR A 142 8.29 -4.19 -12.77
C THR A 142 8.55 -2.73 -12.46
N PHE A 143 9.82 -2.41 -12.18
CA PHE A 143 10.26 -1.07 -11.89
C PHE A 143 11.68 -0.93 -12.45
N ASP A 144 11.82 -0.26 -13.59
CA ASP A 144 13.08 -0.25 -14.34
C ASP A 144 13.96 0.93 -13.93
N VAL A 145 14.77 0.70 -12.90
CA VAL A 145 15.75 1.69 -12.41
C VAL A 145 16.88 1.98 -13.42
N ARG A 146 17.07 1.16 -14.47
CA ARG A 146 18.06 1.43 -15.52
C ARG A 146 17.58 2.52 -16.46
N ALA A 147 16.26 2.72 -16.54
CA ALA A 147 15.62 3.76 -17.32
C ALA A 147 15.48 5.09 -16.55
N LEU A 148 16.33 5.35 -15.54
CA LEU A 148 16.37 6.63 -14.84
C LEU A 148 16.57 7.74 -15.87
N HIS A 149 15.51 8.48 -16.13
CA HIS A 149 15.51 9.51 -17.14
C HIS A 149 16.29 10.74 -16.64
N ASP A 150 16.80 11.58 -17.55
CA ASP A 150 17.55 12.81 -17.23
C ASP A 150 16.75 13.81 -16.36
N LYS A 151 15.44 13.61 -16.21
CA LYS A 151 14.53 14.41 -15.36
C LYS A 151 14.11 13.71 -14.06
N GLY A 152 14.72 12.58 -13.72
CA GLY A 152 14.47 11.84 -12.50
C GLY A 152 13.24 10.92 -12.53
N PHE A 153 12.56 10.71 -13.66
CA PHE A 153 11.40 9.81 -13.71
C PHE A 153 11.80 8.35 -13.96
N ILE A 154 11.02 7.43 -13.40
CA ILE A 154 11.28 5.99 -13.47
C ILE A 154 10.00 5.24 -13.86
N PRO A 155 10.03 4.45 -14.93
CA PRO A 155 8.85 3.70 -15.36
C PRO A 155 8.58 2.50 -14.43
N PHE A 156 7.30 2.26 -14.19
CA PHE A 156 6.81 1.10 -13.48
C PHE A 156 5.63 0.47 -14.22
N SER A 157 5.43 -0.83 -14.01
CA SER A 157 4.22 -1.53 -14.44
C SER A 157 3.85 -2.58 -13.41
N VAL A 158 2.55 -2.67 -13.12
CA VAL A 158 1.94 -3.60 -12.17
C VAL A 158 0.82 -4.33 -12.90
N ALA A 159 0.90 -5.66 -12.95
CA ALA A 159 -0.17 -6.52 -13.41
C ALA A 159 -0.90 -7.10 -12.21
N ALA A 160 -2.24 -7.12 -12.26
CA ALA A 160 -3.05 -7.62 -11.16
C ALA A 160 -4.36 -8.24 -11.66
N ASP A 161 -4.81 -9.30 -10.99
CA ASP A 161 -6.04 -10.00 -11.33
C ASP A 161 -7.17 -9.62 -10.39
N ARG A 162 -8.36 -9.31 -10.92
CA ARG A 162 -9.51 -8.94 -10.10
C ARG A 162 -9.97 -10.12 -9.25
N VAL A 163 -10.24 -9.86 -7.97
CA VAL A 163 -10.75 -10.83 -7.00
C VAL A 163 -12.15 -10.40 -6.56
N GLY A 164 -13.10 -11.34 -6.57
CA GLY A 164 -14.48 -11.10 -6.15
C GLY A 164 -15.33 -10.34 -7.18
N SER A 165 -16.45 -9.78 -6.72
CA SER A 165 -17.42 -9.07 -7.56
C SER A 165 -17.29 -7.55 -7.44
N GLU A 166 -18.03 -6.79 -8.26
CA GLU A 166 -18.18 -5.33 -8.14
C GLU A 166 -18.69 -4.91 -6.75
N GLY A 167 -19.49 -5.77 -6.12
CA GLY A 167 -20.02 -5.54 -4.79
C GLY A 167 -19.05 -5.83 -3.64
N GLY A 168 -17.80 -6.21 -3.91
CA GLY A 168 -16.72 -6.42 -2.92
C GLY A 168 -16.22 -7.85 -2.75
N VAL A 169 -15.33 -8.04 -1.77
CA VAL A 169 -14.70 -9.33 -1.42
C VAL A 169 -14.96 -9.67 0.03
N ILE A 170 -15.21 -10.95 0.30
CA ILE A 170 -15.25 -11.49 1.66
C ILE A 170 -13.81 -11.71 2.12
N PHE A 171 -13.41 -10.96 3.14
CA PHE A 171 -12.15 -11.15 3.85
C PHE A 171 -12.39 -12.03 5.07
N ARG A 172 -11.44 -12.91 5.35
CA ARG A 172 -11.33 -13.59 6.63
C ARG A 172 -10.25 -12.91 7.44
N SER A 173 -10.48 -12.77 8.73
CA SER A 173 -9.47 -12.29 9.65
C SER A 173 -8.23 -13.17 9.58
N LYS A 174 -7.06 -12.55 9.44
CA LYS A 174 -5.76 -13.25 9.46
C LYS A 174 -5.27 -13.48 10.88
N LEU A 175 -6.05 -13.09 11.89
CA LEU A 175 -5.70 -13.17 13.30
C LEU A 175 -6.29 -14.40 14.02
N VAL A 176 -6.94 -15.30 13.29
CA VAL A 176 -7.59 -16.49 13.87
C VAL A 176 -6.71 -17.72 13.77
N GLY A 177 -6.79 -18.60 14.78
CA GLY A 177 -6.06 -19.87 14.82
C GLY A 177 -4.65 -19.77 15.41
N THR A 178 -4.02 -18.60 15.38
CA THR A 178 -2.81 -18.32 16.19
C THR A 178 -3.26 -17.86 17.58
N VAL A 179 -3.55 -18.80 18.47
CA VAL A 179 -3.36 -18.52 19.89
C VAL A 179 -1.85 -18.52 20.10
N ALA A 180 -1.19 -17.40 19.77
CA ALA A 180 0.12 -17.17 20.33
C ALA A 180 -0.10 -17.12 21.83
N GLN A 181 0.54 -18.03 22.57
CA GLN A 181 0.49 -18.09 24.03
C GLN A 181 1.03 -16.81 24.73
N ASN A 182 1.29 -15.74 23.96
CA ASN A 182 1.77 -14.43 24.38
C ASN A 182 0.91 -13.24 23.89
N ASP A 183 -0.26 -13.46 23.29
CA ASP A 183 -1.26 -12.38 23.05
C ASP A 183 -2.13 -12.07 24.29
N HIS A 184 -1.78 -12.66 25.45
CA HIS A 184 -2.42 -12.46 26.75
C HIS A 184 -1.62 -11.56 27.69
N GLY A 185 -1.06 -10.48 27.14
CA GLY A 185 -0.61 -9.32 27.90
C GLY A 185 -1.66 -8.20 27.93
N VAL A 186 -2.91 -8.48 27.52
CA VAL A 186 -3.98 -7.50 27.73
C VAL A 186 -4.24 -7.45 29.22
N ASP A 187 -3.97 -6.29 29.80
CA ASP A 187 -4.42 -5.91 31.12
C ASP A 187 -5.88 -6.39 31.32
N ALA A 188 -6.27 -6.68 32.55
CA ALA A 188 -7.60 -7.22 32.89
C ALA A 188 -8.78 -6.39 32.34
N ALA A 189 -8.50 -5.19 31.80
CA ALA A 189 -9.39 -4.28 31.10
C ALA A 189 -9.85 -4.72 29.68
N GLU A 190 -9.13 -5.56 28.90
CA GLU A 190 -9.70 -6.24 27.71
C GLU A 190 -9.69 -7.77 27.88
N SER A 191 -10.33 -8.23 28.96
CA SER A 191 -10.47 -9.64 29.33
C SER A 191 -11.25 -10.52 28.33
N ALA A 192 -11.78 -9.94 27.24
CA ALA A 192 -12.57 -10.65 26.24
C ALA A 192 -11.93 -10.53 24.83
N PRO A 193 -11.86 -11.63 24.07
CA PRO A 193 -11.52 -11.62 22.65
C PRO A 193 -12.28 -10.56 21.86
N PHE A 194 -11.58 -9.82 21.00
CA PHE A 194 -12.18 -8.79 20.15
C PHE A 194 -11.69 -8.87 18.70
N HIS A 195 -12.52 -8.35 17.79
CA HIS A 195 -12.15 -8.12 16.41
C HIS A 195 -12.70 -6.78 15.93
N ALA A 196 -11.93 -6.09 15.10
CA ALA A 196 -12.30 -4.80 14.54
C ALA A 196 -12.08 -4.86 13.01
N PRO A 197 -13.14 -4.97 12.20
CA PRO A 197 -13.04 -4.82 10.75
C PRO A 197 -12.77 -3.35 10.37
N PRO A 198 -12.39 -3.06 9.12
CA PRO A 198 -12.14 -1.68 8.68
C PRO A 198 -13.36 -0.76 8.89
N ILE A 199 -13.09 0.55 8.99
CA ILE A 199 -14.15 1.55 8.99
C ILE A 199 -14.89 1.46 7.64
N GLY A 200 -16.22 1.48 7.65
CA GLY A 200 -17.04 1.34 6.44
C GLY A 200 -17.33 -0.10 6.01
N HIS A 201 -16.90 -1.12 6.78
CA HIS A 201 -17.27 -2.51 6.50
C HIS A 201 -18.79 -2.72 6.46
N TYR A 202 -19.21 -3.68 5.64
CA TYR A 202 -20.57 -4.23 5.59
C TYR A 202 -20.49 -5.75 5.60
N GLY A 203 -21.56 -6.42 6.04
CA GLY A 203 -21.59 -7.88 6.13
C GLY A 203 -20.48 -8.42 7.04
N TYR A 204 -20.63 -8.25 8.36
CA TYR A 204 -19.75 -8.83 9.37
C TYR A 204 -20.36 -10.12 9.92
N ASN A 205 -19.59 -11.20 9.92
CA ASN A 205 -19.94 -12.44 10.57
C ASN A 205 -18.86 -12.81 11.60
N PRO A 206 -19.20 -12.86 12.88
CA PRO A 206 -18.27 -13.14 13.96
C PRO A 206 -18.07 -14.62 14.26
N GLY A 207 -18.70 -15.53 13.50
CA GLY A 207 -18.67 -16.97 13.76
C GLY A 207 -19.54 -17.43 14.95
N VAL A 208 -20.24 -16.51 15.62
CA VAL A 208 -21.18 -16.76 16.73
C VAL A 208 -22.44 -15.91 16.60
N THR A 209 -23.48 -16.22 17.37
CA THR A 209 -24.83 -15.72 17.09
C THR A 209 -25.00 -14.21 17.31
N VAL A 210 -24.36 -13.59 18.32
CA VAL A 210 -24.39 -12.11 18.50
C VAL A 210 -23.22 -11.61 19.39
N PRO A 211 -22.15 -11.00 18.84
CA PRO A 211 -21.18 -10.26 19.64
C PRO A 211 -21.70 -8.85 19.94
N GLY A 212 -21.47 -8.38 21.16
CA GLY A 212 -21.60 -6.95 21.46
C GLY A 212 -20.53 -6.16 20.73
N PHE A 213 -20.72 -4.85 20.55
CA PHE A 213 -19.66 -3.98 20.03
C PHE A 213 -19.56 -2.67 20.82
N VAL A 214 -18.40 -2.04 20.72
CA VAL A 214 -18.13 -0.69 21.24
C VAL A 214 -17.60 0.15 20.07
N ALA A 215 -18.04 1.40 19.98
CA ALA A 215 -17.46 2.36 19.05
C ALA A 215 -16.24 3.05 19.71
N ARG A 216 -15.12 3.11 18.99
CA ARG A 216 -13.94 3.90 19.35
C ARG A 216 -13.71 4.93 18.26
N THR A 217 -13.52 6.21 18.61
CA THR A 217 -13.25 7.27 17.63
C THR A 217 -11.75 7.53 17.58
N GLY A 218 -11.12 7.20 16.45
CA GLY A 218 -9.71 7.49 16.17
C GLY A 218 -9.55 8.60 15.14
N ALA A 219 -8.31 8.83 14.72
CA ALA A 219 -7.95 9.81 13.70
C ALA A 219 -8.68 9.58 12.36
N ASP A 220 -8.93 8.31 12.01
CA ASP A 220 -9.64 7.92 10.78
C ASP A 220 -11.18 7.92 10.93
N GLY A 221 -11.69 8.23 12.14
CA GLY A 221 -13.11 8.20 12.46
C GLY A 221 -13.53 7.05 13.39
N ALA A 222 -14.83 6.77 13.43
CA ALA A 222 -15.41 5.81 14.36
C ALA A 222 -15.26 4.36 13.87
N ILE A 223 -14.46 3.57 14.57
CA ILE A 223 -14.31 2.13 14.35
C ILE A 223 -15.19 1.32 15.31
N ARG A 224 -15.84 0.28 14.79
CA ARG A 224 -16.58 -0.69 15.60
C ARG A 224 -15.65 -1.81 16.04
N VAL A 225 -15.56 -2.01 17.35
CA VAL A 225 -14.81 -3.10 17.97
C VAL A 225 -15.80 -4.11 18.53
N TYR A 226 -15.89 -5.27 17.89
CA TYR A 226 -16.72 -6.39 18.34
C TYR A 226 -16.02 -7.11 19.47
N ARG A 227 -16.75 -7.37 20.55
CA ARG A 227 -16.27 -8.05 21.77
C ARG A 227 -16.92 -9.42 21.89
N ASP A 228 -16.32 -10.27 22.71
CA ASP A 228 -16.76 -11.64 22.93
C ASP A 228 -16.76 -12.46 21.62
N VAL A 229 -15.82 -12.15 20.72
CA VAL A 229 -15.70 -12.82 19.42
C VAL A 229 -14.99 -14.15 19.63
N SER A 230 -15.63 -15.26 19.24
CA SER A 230 -14.96 -16.56 19.29
C SER A 230 -13.91 -16.68 18.19
N PHE A 231 -12.68 -17.02 18.56
CA PHE A 231 -11.63 -17.38 17.60
C PHE A 231 -11.65 -18.86 17.22
N THR A 232 -12.69 -19.61 17.61
CA THR A 232 -12.89 -20.99 17.12
C THR A 232 -13.36 -21.02 15.66
N VAL A 233 -13.87 -19.90 15.15
CA VAL A 233 -14.26 -19.70 13.76
C VAL A 233 -13.66 -18.39 13.27
N ASP A 234 -13.16 -18.36 12.02
CA ASP A 234 -12.66 -17.13 11.42
C ASP A 234 -13.81 -16.13 11.21
N PRO A 235 -13.80 -14.95 11.86
CA PRO A 235 -14.74 -13.91 11.51
C PRO A 235 -14.41 -13.44 10.10
N TRP A 236 -15.47 -13.14 9.35
CA TRP A 236 -15.36 -12.61 8.01
C TRP A 236 -16.12 -11.30 7.88
N TRP A 237 -15.65 -10.47 6.97
CA TRP A 237 -16.21 -9.15 6.72
C TRP A 237 -16.08 -8.79 5.24
N SER A 238 -16.89 -7.84 4.78
CA SER A 238 -16.73 -7.21 3.46
C SER A 238 -16.59 -5.69 3.63
N VAL A 239 -15.94 -5.00 2.70
CA VAL A 239 -15.77 -3.55 2.74
C VAL A 239 -15.58 -3.03 1.31
N PRO A 240 -15.92 -1.75 1.01
CA PRO A 240 -15.54 -1.14 -0.26
C PRO A 240 -14.02 -0.99 -0.36
N ALA A 241 -13.46 -1.11 -1.57
CA ALA A 241 -12.01 -1.01 -1.80
C ALA A 241 -11.40 0.25 -1.17
N GLY A 242 -12.06 1.40 -1.34
CA GLY A 242 -11.61 2.69 -0.79
C GLY A 242 -11.60 2.80 0.74
N SER A 243 -12.25 1.88 1.47
CA SER A 243 -12.27 1.90 2.95
C SER A 243 -11.45 0.77 3.58
N TYR A 244 -10.75 -0.04 2.77
CA TYR A 244 -9.99 -1.20 3.24
C TYR A 244 -8.91 -0.86 4.29
N TYR A 245 -8.23 0.27 4.09
CA TYR A 245 -7.15 0.73 4.97
C TYR A 245 -7.63 1.65 6.11
N SER A 246 -8.89 2.11 6.09
CA SER A 246 -9.42 3.05 7.09
C SER A 246 -9.50 2.41 8.48
N GLY A 247 -8.90 3.07 9.48
CA GLY A 247 -8.74 2.52 10.82
C GLY A 247 -7.77 1.33 10.87
N GLY A 248 -6.90 1.17 9.87
CA GLY A 248 -5.89 0.13 9.81
C GLY A 248 -4.71 0.37 10.73
N ALA A 249 -4.05 -0.71 11.16
CA ALA A 249 -2.69 -0.61 11.67
C ALA A 249 -1.75 -0.29 10.50
N GLN A 250 -0.88 0.70 10.67
CA GLN A 250 -0.03 1.25 9.63
C GLN A 250 1.34 1.61 10.19
N VAL A 251 2.35 1.42 9.34
CA VAL A 251 3.71 1.91 9.56
C VAL A 251 4.02 2.98 8.54
N THR A 252 4.52 4.11 9.03
CA THR A 252 5.04 5.20 8.22
C THR A 252 6.52 5.38 8.49
N VAL A 253 7.34 5.60 7.45
CA VAL A 253 8.77 5.89 7.55
C VAL A 253 9.13 6.93 6.53
N GLU A 254 9.83 8.00 6.93
CA GLU A 254 10.04 9.19 6.10
C GLU A 254 8.71 9.84 5.65
N SER A 255 7.70 9.82 6.53
CA SER A 255 6.34 10.29 6.23
C SER A 255 5.63 9.53 5.09
N VAL A 256 6.14 8.37 4.68
CA VAL A 256 5.51 7.51 3.66
C VAL A 256 5.03 6.21 4.31
N VAL A 257 3.77 5.85 4.07
CA VAL A 257 3.23 4.54 4.47
C VAL A 257 4.03 3.45 3.76
N ARG A 258 4.60 2.52 4.54
CA ARG A 258 5.41 1.42 4.01
C ARG A 258 4.59 0.14 3.95
N ALA A 259 4.96 -0.75 3.04
CA ALA A 259 4.47 -2.12 2.95
C ALA A 259 5.65 -3.12 2.79
N GLY A 260 5.37 -4.42 2.97
CA GLY A 260 6.39 -5.48 2.90
C GLY A 260 7.20 -5.71 4.20
N VAL A 261 8.18 -6.61 4.14
CA VAL A 261 8.90 -7.16 5.33
C VAL A 261 10.39 -6.80 5.41
N HIS A 262 10.93 -6.05 4.43
CA HIS A 262 12.38 -5.85 4.28
C HIS A 262 12.81 -4.42 3.93
N ALA A 263 11.96 -3.41 4.16
CA ALA A 263 12.37 -2.02 3.95
C ALA A 263 13.34 -1.58 5.08
N PRO A 264 14.61 -1.22 4.77
CA PRO A 264 15.50 -0.62 5.75
C PRO A 264 15.04 0.80 6.05
N ASN A 265 14.68 1.05 7.30
CA ASN A 265 14.06 2.29 7.73
C ASN A 265 15.02 3.09 8.62
N LYS A 266 14.94 4.42 8.55
CA LYS A 266 15.74 5.30 9.40
C LYS A 266 15.37 5.07 10.88
N PRO A 267 16.34 4.79 11.78
CA PRO A 267 16.04 4.44 13.17
C PRO A 267 15.23 5.46 13.97
N ASN A 268 15.31 6.73 13.55
CA ASN A 268 14.70 7.87 14.23
C ASN A 268 13.52 8.48 13.46
N ASP A 269 13.06 7.85 12.38
CA ASP A 269 12.03 8.41 11.49
C ASP A 269 11.04 7.32 11.10
N TRP A 270 10.25 6.88 12.08
CA TRP A 270 9.18 5.91 11.92
C TRP A 270 7.99 6.28 12.81
N GLU A 271 6.81 5.85 12.39
CA GLU A 271 5.58 5.95 13.15
C GLU A 271 4.78 4.66 12.99
N LEU A 272 4.27 4.13 14.10
CA LEU A 272 3.36 3.00 14.14
C LEU A 272 2.03 3.47 14.72
N THR A 273 0.94 3.36 13.96
CA THR A 273 -0.38 3.86 14.37
C THR A 273 -1.48 2.89 13.97
N ASN A 274 -2.59 2.92 14.70
CA ASN A 274 -3.85 2.28 14.28
C ASN A 274 -5.03 3.28 14.27
N GLY A 275 -4.71 4.58 14.27
CA GLY A 275 -5.66 5.68 14.41
C GLY A 275 -6.16 5.94 15.83
N LEU A 276 -6.02 4.99 16.77
CA LEU A 276 -6.36 5.15 18.19
C LEU A 276 -5.13 5.39 19.06
N VAL A 277 -4.03 4.72 18.73
CA VAL A 277 -2.74 4.83 19.38
C VAL A 277 -1.71 5.15 18.31
N ARG A 278 -0.76 6.01 18.66
CA ARG A 278 0.39 6.34 17.83
C ARG A 278 1.67 6.17 18.63
N VAL A 279 2.68 5.57 18.01
CA VAL A 279 3.97 5.28 18.60
C VAL A 279 5.06 5.80 17.68
N SER A 280 6.00 6.57 18.23
CA SER A 280 7.08 7.20 17.48
C SER A 280 8.38 7.23 18.31
N PRO A 281 9.55 7.36 17.67
CA PRO A 281 10.81 7.50 18.40
C PRO A 281 10.84 8.83 19.16
N ASN A 282 11.21 8.76 20.44
CA ASN A 282 11.47 9.94 21.24
C ASN A 282 12.90 10.40 20.93
N GLY A 283 13.11 11.70 20.65
CA GLY A 283 14.43 12.24 20.28
C GLY A 283 15.55 12.05 21.32
N THR A 284 15.25 11.49 22.49
CA THR A 284 16.22 11.02 23.49
C THR A 284 16.36 9.49 23.39
N GLY A 285 17.57 9.02 23.06
CA GLY A 285 17.87 7.63 22.68
C GLY A 285 17.18 6.53 23.51
N GLY A 286 16.71 5.50 22.80
CA GLY A 286 16.09 4.30 23.37
C GLY A 286 14.70 4.50 23.97
N ARG A 287 14.15 5.71 23.91
CA ARG A 287 12.80 6.03 24.38
C ARG A 287 11.84 6.07 23.20
N ILE A 288 10.57 5.83 23.50
CA ILE A 288 9.48 5.93 22.52
C ILE A 288 8.37 6.79 23.10
N ASP A 289 7.73 7.57 22.25
CA ASP A 289 6.56 8.37 22.55
C ASP A 289 5.31 7.55 22.21
N VAL A 290 4.40 7.45 23.16
CA VAL A 290 3.12 6.75 22.99
C VAL A 290 1.98 7.73 23.24
N GLU A 291 1.19 7.97 22.20
CA GLU A 291 0.06 8.90 22.19
C GLU A 291 -1.25 8.15 22.00
N HIS A 292 -2.32 8.67 22.59
CA HIS A 292 -3.68 8.17 22.43
C HIS A 292 -4.54 9.25 21.77
N HIS A 293 -5.44 8.84 20.86
CA HIS A 293 -6.37 9.73 20.19
C HIS A 293 -7.66 9.87 21.01
N ASP A 294 -8.03 11.09 21.39
CA ASP A 294 -9.22 11.36 22.22
C ASP A 294 -10.54 11.43 21.41
N GLY A 295 -10.43 11.38 20.08
CA GLY A 295 -11.54 11.55 19.14
C GLY A 295 -11.46 12.84 18.33
N THR A 296 -10.58 13.77 18.71
CA THR A 296 -10.29 15.02 18.00
C THR A 296 -8.81 15.13 17.64
N VAL A 297 -7.93 14.84 18.60
CA VAL A 297 -6.47 14.96 18.44
C VAL A 297 -5.75 13.83 19.16
N TYR A 298 -4.47 13.66 18.84
CA TYR A 298 -3.55 12.90 19.68
C TYR A 298 -3.21 13.71 20.93
N GLU A 299 -3.44 13.11 22.10
CA GLU A 299 -3.07 13.67 23.40
C GLU A 299 -1.56 13.72 23.58
N THR A 300 -1.11 14.45 24.61
CA THR A 300 0.31 14.55 24.98
C THR A 300 0.95 13.17 25.14
N ALA A 301 2.07 12.98 24.45
CA ALA A 301 2.82 11.73 24.46
C ALA A 301 3.25 11.31 25.87
N LYS A 302 3.02 10.03 26.19
CA LYS A 302 3.64 9.36 27.32
C LYS A 302 4.97 8.78 26.88
N VAL A 303 6.06 9.25 27.49
CA VAL A 303 7.41 8.77 27.19
C VAL A 303 7.65 7.44 27.87
N TRP A 304 7.90 6.39 27.09
CA TRP A 304 8.27 5.08 27.59
C TRP A 304 9.79 4.95 27.58
N ARG A 305 10.35 4.70 28.77
CA ARG A 305 11.79 4.45 28.96
C ARG A 305 12.06 2.96 28.81
N ILE A 306 12.70 2.57 27.71
CA ILE A 306 13.05 1.17 27.49
C ILE A 306 14.37 0.88 28.20
N GLN A 307 14.37 -0.16 29.02
CA GLN A 307 15.53 -0.56 29.83
C GLN A 307 15.84 -2.03 29.65
N SER A 308 17.12 -2.39 29.66
CA SER A 308 17.60 -3.76 29.72
C SER A 308 18.55 -3.91 30.91
N GLY A 309 18.25 -4.83 31.83
CA GLY A 309 19.06 -5.02 33.04
C GLY A 309 19.17 -3.77 33.92
N GLY A 310 18.12 -2.94 33.98
CA GLY A 310 18.10 -1.70 34.77
C GLY A 310 18.83 -0.51 34.14
N THR A 311 19.36 -0.65 32.92
CA THR A 311 20.02 0.44 32.19
C THR A 311 19.17 0.88 31.01
N ASP A 312 19.03 2.20 30.79
CA ASP A 312 18.35 2.76 29.62
C ASP A 312 19.02 2.23 28.35
N VAL A 313 18.20 1.73 27.43
CA VAL A 313 18.67 1.38 26.09
C VAL A 313 19.13 2.67 25.41
N GLY A 314 20.26 2.61 24.71
CA GLY A 314 20.75 3.75 23.91
C GLY A 314 19.95 3.92 22.62
N GLN A 315 20.51 4.63 21.64
CA GLN A 315 19.87 4.79 20.34
C GLN A 315 19.62 3.44 19.65
N TRP A 316 18.53 3.28 18.92
CA TRP A 316 18.33 2.09 18.10
C TRP A 316 19.16 2.17 16.82
N ASP A 317 19.73 1.05 16.38
CA ASP A 317 20.64 1.00 15.23
C ASP A 317 19.88 0.72 13.92
N ALA A 318 18.75 0.00 14.01
CA ALA A 318 17.90 -0.32 12.85
C ALA A 318 16.41 -0.43 13.21
N VAL A 319 15.56 -0.20 12.21
CA VAL A 319 14.11 -0.46 12.24
C VAL A 319 13.75 -1.36 11.06
N ALA A 320 13.02 -2.45 11.31
CA ALA A 320 12.50 -3.35 10.30
C ALA A 320 10.99 -3.56 10.49
N ILE A 321 10.25 -3.74 9.38
CA ILE A 321 8.84 -4.11 9.41
C ILE A 321 8.74 -5.63 9.41
N LEU A 322 8.19 -6.22 10.46
CA LEU A 322 7.97 -7.67 10.54
C LEU A 322 6.61 -8.05 9.97
N ARG A 323 5.61 -7.19 10.17
CA ARG A 323 4.24 -7.38 9.70
C ARG A 323 3.63 -6.02 9.37
N ASN A 324 2.89 -5.92 8.29
CA ASN A 324 2.12 -4.74 7.96
C ASN A 324 0.84 -5.12 7.22
N ASP A 325 -0.04 -5.80 7.95
CA ASP A 325 -1.41 -6.05 7.51
C ASP A 325 -2.31 -4.94 8.07
N PRO A 326 -3.42 -4.60 7.40
CA PRO A 326 -4.35 -3.60 7.94
C PRO A 326 -4.95 -3.99 9.31
N GLU A 327 -4.98 -5.28 9.64
CA GLU A 327 -5.44 -5.78 10.95
C GLU A 327 -4.36 -5.73 12.04
N GLU A 328 -3.07 -5.80 11.67
CA GLU A 328 -1.95 -5.76 12.60
C GLU A 328 -0.65 -5.33 11.89
N ALA A 329 0.07 -4.40 12.52
CA ALA A 329 1.40 -4.00 12.10
C ALA A 329 2.42 -4.20 13.24
N THR A 330 3.60 -4.71 12.89
CA THR A 330 4.69 -5.01 13.81
C THR A 330 6.01 -4.44 13.28
N LEU A 331 6.66 -3.64 14.11
CA LEU A 331 8.01 -3.12 13.90
C LEU A 331 9.00 -3.82 14.82
N ARG A 332 10.22 -4.06 14.33
CA ARG A 332 11.37 -4.47 15.13
C ARG A 332 12.41 -3.35 15.16
N LEU A 333 12.78 -2.94 16.36
CA LEU A 333 13.96 -2.10 16.60
C LEU A 333 15.12 -3.01 17.01
N THR A 334 16.28 -2.84 16.38
CA THR A 334 17.48 -3.61 16.70
C THR A 334 18.57 -2.69 17.22
N ARG A 335 19.32 -3.16 18.22
CA ARG A 335 20.52 -2.50 18.72
C ARG A 335 21.62 -3.51 19.03
N ASP A 336 22.82 -3.22 18.55
CA ASP A 336 24.03 -3.95 18.91
C ASP A 336 24.46 -3.58 20.34
N VAL A 337 24.79 -4.59 21.13
CA VAL A 337 25.32 -4.43 22.48
C VAL A 337 26.83 -4.61 22.42
N SER A 338 27.58 -3.68 23.01
CA SER A 338 29.04 -3.65 22.99
C SER A 338 29.74 -4.93 23.48
N THR A 339 29.03 -5.82 24.19
CA THR A 339 29.51 -7.12 24.65
C THR A 339 29.33 -8.25 23.64
N GLY A 340 29.00 -7.95 22.38
CA GLY A 340 28.84 -8.93 21.29
C GLY A 340 27.46 -9.57 21.19
N GLY A 341 26.44 -9.01 21.86
CA GLY A 341 25.05 -9.47 21.80
C GLY A 341 24.14 -8.46 21.10
N GLU A 342 22.86 -8.79 20.94
CA GLU A 342 21.85 -7.96 20.26
C GLU A 342 20.65 -7.71 21.19
N LEU A 343 20.06 -6.52 21.12
CA LEU A 343 18.75 -6.22 21.70
C LEU A 343 17.75 -6.01 20.57
N THR A 344 16.59 -6.67 20.67
CA THR A 344 15.46 -6.43 19.78
C THR A 344 14.23 -6.01 20.56
N LEU A 345 13.55 -4.96 20.12
CA LEU A 345 12.23 -4.56 20.61
C LEU A 345 11.20 -4.70 19.50
N ASP A 346 10.26 -5.62 19.66
CA ASP A 346 9.13 -5.76 18.76
C ASP A 346 7.95 -4.94 19.29
N LEU A 347 7.46 -4.01 18.48
CA LEU A 347 6.29 -3.19 18.77
C LEU A 347 5.16 -3.58 17.83
N SER A 348 4.02 -3.99 18.38
CA SER A 348 2.83 -4.37 17.62
C SER A 348 1.64 -3.50 17.96
N LEU A 349 0.90 -3.08 16.93
CA LEU A 349 -0.43 -2.49 17.04
C LEU A 349 -1.44 -3.31 16.25
N ARG A 350 -2.56 -3.61 16.91
CA ARG A 350 -3.72 -4.25 16.28
C ARG A 350 -4.80 -3.23 15.99
N ARG A 351 -5.48 -3.37 14.86
CA ARG A 351 -6.63 -2.54 14.50
C ARG A 351 -7.68 -2.55 15.63
N GLY A 352 -8.17 -1.36 15.97
CA GLY A 352 -9.17 -1.17 17.02
C GLY A 352 -8.65 -1.31 18.46
N SER A 353 -7.40 -1.72 18.69
CA SER A 353 -6.80 -1.76 20.04
C SER A 353 -6.47 -0.37 20.57
N ARG A 354 -6.52 -0.21 21.90
CA ARG A 354 -6.02 0.98 22.60
C ARG A 354 -4.66 0.77 23.26
N PHE A 355 -4.03 -0.36 22.97
CA PHE A 355 -2.79 -0.78 23.59
C PHE A 355 -1.76 -1.10 22.52
N VAL A 356 -0.51 -0.72 22.79
CA VAL A 356 0.67 -1.20 22.07
C VAL A 356 1.29 -2.35 22.85
N THR A 357 1.61 -3.43 22.15
CA THR A 357 2.35 -4.56 22.72
C THR A 357 3.83 -4.36 22.40
N GLY A 358 4.69 -4.44 23.43
CA GLY A 358 6.14 -4.37 23.28
C GLY A 358 6.81 -5.62 23.82
N TYR A 359 7.66 -6.26 23.03
CA TYR A 359 8.46 -7.42 23.45
C TYR A 359 9.95 -7.14 23.29
N LEU A 360 10.64 -6.97 24.43
CA LEU A 360 12.08 -6.73 24.48
C LEU A 360 12.83 -8.04 24.69
N ILE A 361 13.74 -8.37 23.79
CA ILE A 361 14.57 -9.57 23.84
C ILE A 361 16.04 -9.16 23.89
N ARG A 362 16.81 -9.86 24.74
CA ARG A 362 18.26 -9.82 24.72
C ARG A 362 18.79 -11.13 24.15
N HIS A 363 19.49 -11.03 23.04
CA HIS A 363 20.21 -12.14 22.42
C HIS A 363 21.64 -12.16 22.94
N ALA A 364 22.10 -13.33 23.38
CA ALA A 364 23.48 -13.51 23.82
C ALA A 364 24.43 -13.54 22.62
N ALA A 365 25.69 -13.15 22.84
CA ALA A 365 26.76 -13.43 21.89
C ALA A 365 26.86 -14.95 21.69
N ALA A 366 26.90 -15.40 20.43
CA ALA A 366 27.07 -16.80 20.08
C ALA A 366 28.46 -17.35 20.44
#